data_AF-A0A850MF62-F1
#
_entry.id   AF-A0A850MF62-F1
#
_cell.length_a   1.000
_cell.length_b   1.000
_cell.length_c   1.000
_cell.angle_alpha   90.00
_cell.angle_beta   90.00
_cell.angle_gamma   90.00
#
_symmetry.space_group_name_H-M   'P 1'
#
loop_
_entity.id
_entity.type
_entity.pdbx_description
1 polymer ?
#
loop_
_entity_poly.entity_id
_entity_poly.type
_entity_poly.pdbx_seq_one_letter_code
_entity_poly.pdbx_strand_id
1 'polypeptide(L)'
;MGTSKNLNAVILCLIGAILLTAVMFSQYNNTESIQTNNHLESLSSTNPSSPQYLYHDSADYEYFSSSNYYYRTNSYASSSYYHVVWVQPVDSWDNFNLYLYASSSYSSSIAQSTRSSGYLDWVLFRPSSSSYFYPKVYRSSGSGNAYVEWEYSSSSLYEGDSTTGSLSSSECIEIYSVYLSSSERYQFDLSVPSGGDFDLYVYYLGYGDETNSYGWSESSTTSGYGTDESITNFNPSQNGEHAILVVRSGGSGSFTLDFDYYRPFNPAILIFLIIIVIVAIGIALAIYKTFRSQPPATRNGQTRRQTTTTGTQQPWRPPLATSTLPTTAPQRESSGVTRPQDLQVQISAVTGRITTMGGSQPEPLSLPPAPIPLVCQYCGSENAGNDVFCRSCGSELDTLP
;
A
#
# COMPACT_ATOMS: atom_id res chain seq x y z
N MET A 1 56.14 -0.47 -26.24
CA MET A 1 55.91 -0.82 -24.81
C MET A 1 54.60 -0.22 -24.30
N GLY A 2 53.44 -0.62 -24.87
CA GLY A 2 52.14 -0.02 -24.52
C GLY A 2 50.96 -0.99 -24.43
N THR A 3 51.19 -2.30 -24.56
CA THR A 3 50.12 -3.30 -24.67
C THR A 3 49.86 -4.10 -23.38
N SER A 4 50.71 -3.99 -22.35
CA SER A 4 50.57 -4.78 -21.12
C SER A 4 49.53 -4.24 -20.12
N LYS A 5 49.15 -2.96 -20.21
CA LYS A 5 48.18 -2.36 -19.27
C LYS A 5 46.73 -2.77 -19.55
N ASN A 6 46.38 -3.03 -20.81
CA ASN A 6 45.01 -3.40 -21.19
C ASN A 6 44.70 -4.87 -20.90
N LEU A 7 45.72 -5.74 -20.91
CA LEU A 7 45.53 -7.17 -20.63
C LEU A 7 45.12 -7.41 -19.17
N ASN A 8 45.71 -6.66 -18.23
CA ASN A 8 45.39 -6.80 -16.81
C ASN A 8 43.95 -6.34 -16.47
N ALA A 9 43.45 -5.31 -17.15
CA ALA A 9 42.07 -4.83 -16.96
C ALA A 9 41.02 -5.84 -17.47
N VAL A 10 41.30 -6.48 -18.60
CA VAL A 10 40.41 -7.50 -19.19
C VAL A 10 40.37 -8.76 -18.31
N ILE A 11 41.52 -9.19 -17.78
CA ILE A 11 41.60 -10.35 -16.86
C ILE A 11 40.83 -10.07 -15.56
N LEU A 12 40.96 -8.87 -14.99
CA LEU A 12 40.21 -8.48 -13.78
C LEU A 12 38.70 -8.44 -14.00
N CYS A 13 38.23 -7.97 -15.16
CA CYS A 13 36.80 -7.98 -15.49
C CYS A 13 36.26 -9.41 -15.67
N LEU A 14 37.03 -10.31 -16.29
CA LEU A 14 36.66 -11.72 -16.46
C LEU A 14 36.60 -12.47 -15.11
N ILE A 15 37.58 -12.24 -14.22
CA ILE A 15 37.56 -12.82 -12.87
C ILE A 15 36.37 -12.28 -12.07
N GLY A 16 36.08 -10.98 -12.19
CA GLY A 16 34.91 -10.36 -11.56
C GLY A 16 33.58 -10.95 -12.04
N ALA A 17 33.44 -11.16 -13.36
CA ALA A 17 32.24 -11.76 -13.94
C ALA A 17 32.06 -13.23 -13.51
N ILE A 18 33.15 -14.02 -13.47
CA ILE A 18 33.11 -15.42 -13.02
C ILE A 18 32.75 -15.51 -11.53
N LEU A 19 33.33 -14.66 -10.68
CA LEU A 19 33.00 -14.60 -9.26
C LEU A 19 31.55 -14.17 -9.04
N LEU A 20 31.03 -13.22 -9.82
CA LEU A 20 29.64 -12.79 -9.75
C LEU A 20 28.70 -13.94 -10.16
N THR A 21 29.02 -14.71 -11.19
CA THR A 21 28.24 -15.91 -11.56
C THR A 21 28.30 -17.01 -10.50
N ALA A 22 29.45 -17.21 -9.84
CA ALA A 22 29.59 -18.20 -8.77
C ALA A 22 28.79 -17.83 -7.51
N VAL A 23 28.71 -16.52 -7.17
CA VAL A 23 27.89 -16.04 -6.05
C VAL A 23 26.40 -16.20 -6.35
N MET A 24 25.96 -15.90 -7.58
CA MET A 24 24.56 -16.12 -7.98
C MET A 24 24.20 -17.62 -8.03
N PHE A 25 25.13 -18.49 -8.41
CA PHE A 25 24.92 -19.94 -8.41
C PHE A 25 24.93 -20.55 -7.00
N SER A 26 25.66 -19.94 -6.05
CA SER A 26 25.64 -20.33 -4.63
C SER A 26 24.34 -19.95 -3.93
N GLN A 27 23.67 -18.86 -4.35
CA GLN A 27 22.36 -18.49 -3.80
C GLN A 27 21.23 -19.36 -4.37
N TYR A 28 21.38 -19.87 -5.59
CA TYR A 28 20.35 -20.69 -6.25
C TYR A 28 20.32 -22.16 -5.79
N ASN A 29 21.39 -22.67 -5.17
CA ASN A 29 21.48 -24.07 -4.73
C ASN A 29 21.17 -24.31 -3.25
N ASN A 30 20.72 -23.29 -2.52
CA ASN A 30 20.00 -23.50 -1.27
C ASN A 30 18.52 -23.81 -1.57
N THR A 31 18.27 -24.82 -2.42
CA THR A 31 17.10 -25.65 -2.21
C THR A 31 17.33 -26.36 -0.89
N GLU A 32 16.81 -25.77 0.19
CA GLU A 32 16.45 -26.56 1.35
C GLU A 32 15.76 -27.81 0.84
N SER A 33 16.19 -28.97 1.35
CA SER A 33 15.46 -30.20 1.16
C SER A 33 14.03 -29.90 1.56
N ILE A 34 13.13 -29.84 0.58
CA ILE A 34 11.69 -29.90 0.81
C ILE A 34 11.53 -31.21 1.56
N GLN A 35 11.44 -31.11 2.89
CA GLN A 35 10.67 -32.07 3.64
C GLN A 35 9.30 -31.96 3.00
N THR A 36 9.02 -32.89 2.10
CA THR A 36 7.65 -33.34 1.89
C THR A 36 7.27 -33.94 3.24
N ASN A 37 6.96 -33.05 4.18
CA ASN A 37 6.00 -33.35 5.21
C ASN A 37 4.85 -33.88 4.39
N ASN A 38 4.67 -35.19 4.49
CA ASN A 38 3.39 -35.83 4.27
C ASN A 38 2.45 -35.05 5.18
N HIS A 39 1.97 -33.90 4.70
CA HIS A 39 0.80 -33.24 5.20
C HIS A 39 -0.25 -34.29 4.90
N LEU A 40 -0.49 -35.15 5.90
CA LEU A 40 -1.70 -35.93 6.01
C LEU A 40 -2.79 -35.00 5.50
N GLU A 41 -3.40 -35.36 4.36
CA GLU A 41 -4.49 -34.62 3.76
C GLU A 41 -5.36 -34.13 4.93
N SER A 42 -5.37 -32.83 5.19
CA SER A 42 -6.22 -32.24 6.22
C SER A 42 -7.62 -32.62 5.80
N LEU A 43 -8.20 -33.61 6.50
CA LEU A 43 -9.53 -34.08 6.15
C LEU A 43 -10.49 -33.03 6.65
N SER A 44 -10.87 -32.14 5.73
CA SER A 44 -11.99 -31.22 5.86
C SER A 44 -13.14 -31.89 6.62
N SER A 45 -13.54 -31.31 7.76
CA SER A 45 -14.49 -31.99 8.65
C SER A 45 -15.93 -31.70 8.23
N THR A 46 -16.69 -32.76 7.96
CA THR A 46 -18.15 -32.67 7.75
C THR A 46 -18.95 -32.84 9.05
N ASN A 47 -18.26 -33.00 10.19
CA ASN A 47 -18.88 -33.20 11.51
C ASN A 47 -18.71 -31.95 12.39
N PRO A 48 -19.78 -31.20 12.71
CA PRO A 48 -19.68 -29.98 13.52
C PRO A 48 -19.19 -30.24 14.96
N SER A 49 -19.33 -31.46 15.48
CA SER A 49 -18.82 -31.84 16.81
C SER A 49 -17.31 -32.14 16.83
N SER A 50 -16.66 -32.22 15.67
CA SER A 50 -15.23 -32.44 15.53
C SER A 50 -14.67 -31.61 14.36
N PRO A 51 -14.71 -30.27 14.45
CA PRO A 51 -14.28 -29.40 13.36
C PRO A 51 -12.77 -29.49 13.13
N GLN A 52 -12.36 -29.18 11.90
CA GLN A 52 -10.95 -29.00 11.54
C GLN A 52 -10.41 -27.69 12.12
N TYR A 53 -9.12 -27.60 12.41
CA TYR A 53 -8.51 -26.38 12.93
C TYR A 53 -7.90 -25.55 11.81
N LEU A 54 -8.20 -24.25 11.78
CA LEU A 54 -7.49 -23.29 10.93
C LEU A 54 -6.38 -22.62 11.73
N TYR A 55 -5.23 -22.49 11.09
CA TYR A 55 -4.02 -21.88 11.65
C TYR A 55 -3.74 -20.57 10.90
N HIS A 56 -3.20 -19.60 11.63
CA HIS A 56 -2.63 -18.39 11.05
C HIS A 56 -1.36 -18.71 10.28
N ASP A 57 -1.12 -18.00 9.18
CA ASP A 57 0.00 -18.20 8.24
C ASP A 57 0.07 -19.62 7.66
N SER A 58 -1.07 -20.29 7.49
CA SER A 58 -1.15 -21.67 7.00
C SER A 58 -2.49 -21.95 6.32
N ALA A 59 -2.60 -21.61 5.03
CA ALA A 59 -3.70 -22.03 4.17
C ALA A 59 -3.82 -23.55 4.07
N ASP A 60 -5.00 -24.08 4.39
CA ASP A 60 -5.35 -25.49 4.20
C ASP A 60 -5.86 -25.73 2.77
N TYR A 61 -5.27 -26.69 2.07
CA TYR A 61 -5.69 -27.12 0.73
C TYR A 61 -6.62 -28.33 0.82
N GLU A 62 -7.90 -28.14 0.52
CA GLU A 62 -8.93 -29.14 0.82
C GLU A 62 -9.89 -29.39 -0.35
N TYR A 63 -10.41 -30.62 -0.43
CA TYR A 63 -11.40 -31.01 -1.44
C TYR A 63 -12.83 -30.97 -0.87
N PHE A 64 -13.68 -30.15 -1.49
CA PHE A 64 -15.06 -29.89 -1.08
C PHE A 64 -16.07 -30.59 -2.01
N SER A 65 -16.62 -31.72 -1.54
CA SER A 65 -17.64 -32.52 -2.22
C SER A 65 -18.97 -32.65 -1.46
N SER A 66 -18.95 -32.45 -0.14
CA SER A 66 -20.14 -32.41 0.71
C SER A 66 -20.73 -31.01 0.77
N SER A 67 -21.91 -30.85 1.38
CA SER A 67 -22.57 -29.54 1.47
C SER A 67 -21.92 -28.61 2.50
N ASN A 68 -21.42 -29.13 3.61
CA ASN A 68 -20.91 -28.31 4.72
C ASN A 68 -19.59 -28.87 5.25
N TYR A 69 -18.68 -27.97 5.56
CA TYR A 69 -17.40 -28.23 6.18
C TYR A 69 -17.18 -27.27 7.34
N TYR A 70 -16.72 -27.80 8.46
CA TYR A 70 -16.75 -27.14 9.75
C TYR A 70 -15.33 -26.95 10.28
N TYR A 71 -15.02 -25.71 10.67
CA TYR A 71 -13.71 -25.29 11.13
C TYR A 71 -13.79 -24.57 12.46
N ARG A 72 -12.66 -24.50 13.14
CA ARG A 72 -12.47 -23.71 14.35
C ARG A 72 -11.11 -23.05 14.30
N THR A 73 -11.00 -21.81 14.76
CA THR A 73 -9.69 -21.18 14.96
C THR A 73 -8.84 -22.02 15.91
N ASN A 74 -7.56 -22.26 15.60
CA ASN A 74 -6.68 -23.10 16.43
C ASN A 74 -6.44 -22.48 17.83
N SER A 75 -6.62 -21.16 17.94
CA SER A 75 -6.40 -20.35 19.12
C SER A 75 -7.54 -19.33 19.28
N TYR A 76 -7.53 -18.63 20.42
CA TYR A 76 -8.48 -17.55 20.63
C TYR A 76 -8.19 -16.40 19.67
N ALA A 77 -9.19 -16.01 18.89
CA ALA A 77 -9.16 -14.74 18.17
C ALA A 77 -9.20 -13.62 19.21
N SER A 78 -8.10 -12.88 19.35
CA SER A 78 -7.93 -11.85 20.38
C SER A 78 -8.72 -10.61 20.03
N SER A 79 -9.39 -9.99 21.01
CA SER A 79 -10.03 -8.69 20.78
C SER A 79 -9.06 -7.60 20.34
N SER A 80 -7.77 -7.74 20.64
CA SER A 80 -6.74 -6.78 20.25
C SER A 80 -6.42 -6.75 18.75
N TYR A 81 -6.92 -7.71 17.96
CA TYR A 81 -6.61 -7.83 16.55
C TYR A 81 -7.87 -7.80 15.70
N TYR A 82 -7.70 -7.41 14.45
CA TYR A 82 -8.66 -7.77 13.41
C TYR A 82 -8.39 -9.19 12.95
N HIS A 83 -9.42 -9.88 12.51
CA HIS A 83 -9.33 -11.25 12.05
C HIS A 83 -10.05 -11.41 10.73
N VAL A 84 -9.47 -12.18 9.81
CA VAL A 84 -10.13 -12.52 8.55
C VAL A 84 -10.12 -14.03 8.37
N VAL A 85 -11.24 -14.58 7.95
CA VAL A 85 -11.30 -15.95 7.43
C VAL A 85 -11.66 -15.84 5.97
N TRP A 86 -11.02 -16.65 5.13
CA TRP A 86 -11.29 -16.63 3.70
C TRP A 86 -11.27 -18.03 3.10
N VAL A 87 -11.92 -18.17 1.94
CA VAL A 87 -11.91 -19.38 1.12
C VAL A 87 -11.79 -19.01 -0.36
N GLN A 88 -10.85 -19.64 -1.07
CA GLN A 88 -10.60 -19.42 -2.49
C GLN A 88 -10.74 -20.74 -3.25
N PRO A 89 -11.77 -20.89 -4.11
CA PRO A 89 -11.84 -21.99 -5.06
C PRO A 89 -10.62 -22.02 -5.99
N VAL A 90 -10.07 -23.19 -6.28
CA VAL A 90 -9.03 -23.35 -7.32
C VAL A 90 -9.63 -23.21 -8.71
N ASP A 91 -10.81 -23.82 -8.90
CA ASP A 91 -11.54 -23.80 -10.16
C ASP A 91 -12.59 -22.68 -10.17
N SER A 92 -12.65 -21.94 -11.27
CA SER A 92 -13.55 -20.77 -11.40
C SER A 92 -15.05 -21.11 -11.43
N TRP A 93 -15.39 -22.39 -11.52
CA TRP A 93 -16.79 -22.87 -11.57
C TRP A 93 -17.34 -23.26 -10.20
N ASP A 94 -16.44 -23.53 -9.24
CA ASP A 94 -16.83 -23.90 -7.89
C ASP A 94 -17.25 -22.68 -7.09
N ASN A 95 -18.25 -22.84 -6.24
CA ASN A 95 -18.73 -21.78 -5.36
C ASN A 95 -18.79 -22.29 -3.92
N PHE A 96 -17.93 -21.72 -3.09
CA PHE A 96 -17.79 -22.03 -1.68
C PHE A 96 -18.14 -20.79 -0.86
N ASN A 97 -19.36 -20.74 -0.36
CA ASN A 97 -19.81 -19.66 0.51
C ASN A 97 -19.18 -19.83 1.90
N LEU A 98 -18.77 -18.71 2.51
CA LEU A 98 -18.18 -18.69 3.84
C LEU A 98 -19.18 -18.14 4.87
N TYR A 99 -19.27 -18.82 6.00
CA TYR A 99 -20.08 -18.40 7.14
C TYR A 99 -19.23 -18.41 8.40
N LEU A 100 -19.44 -17.44 9.29
CA LEU A 100 -18.77 -17.35 10.57
C LEU A 100 -19.77 -17.50 11.71
N TYR A 101 -19.40 -18.25 12.76
CA TYR A 101 -20.22 -18.46 13.94
C TYR A 101 -19.40 -18.18 15.21
N ALA A 102 -20.06 -17.60 16.21
CA ALA A 102 -19.47 -17.35 17.54
C ALA A 102 -19.52 -18.58 18.48
N SER A 103 -20.11 -19.70 18.06
CA SER A 103 -20.24 -20.89 18.92
C SER A 103 -20.06 -22.20 18.16
N SER A 104 -19.58 -23.22 18.87
CA SER A 104 -19.35 -24.58 18.36
C SER A 104 -20.61 -25.32 17.90
N SER A 105 -21.79 -24.75 18.14
CA SER A 105 -23.07 -25.31 17.69
C SER A 105 -23.41 -24.99 16.23
N TYR A 106 -22.73 -24.01 15.62
CA TYR A 106 -23.01 -23.53 14.25
C TYR A 106 -24.48 -23.15 14.01
N SER A 107 -25.16 -22.64 15.04
CA SER A 107 -26.62 -22.42 15.01
C SER A 107 -27.05 -21.01 14.57
N SER A 108 -26.19 -20.01 14.71
CA SER A 108 -26.48 -18.62 14.32
C SER A 108 -25.23 -17.97 13.76
N SER A 109 -25.21 -17.79 12.44
CA SER A 109 -24.10 -17.12 11.77
C SER A 109 -24.09 -15.65 12.14
N ILE A 110 -22.91 -15.12 12.48
CA ILE A 110 -22.70 -13.71 12.78
C ILE A 110 -22.32 -12.93 11.51
N ALA A 111 -21.64 -13.58 10.56
CA ALA A 111 -21.34 -13.02 9.25
C ALA A 111 -21.28 -14.10 8.18
N GLN A 112 -21.39 -13.68 6.92
CA GLN A 112 -21.25 -14.53 5.76
C GLN A 112 -20.72 -13.75 4.54
N SER A 113 -20.04 -14.46 3.65
CA SER A 113 -19.71 -14.03 2.30
C SER A 113 -20.21 -15.10 1.32
N THR A 114 -20.96 -14.66 0.31
CA THR A 114 -21.62 -15.55 -0.67
C THR A 114 -21.42 -15.03 -2.09
N ARG A 115 -20.17 -14.83 -2.49
CA ARG A 115 -19.84 -14.32 -3.82
C ARG A 115 -20.14 -15.37 -4.89
N SER A 116 -20.07 -14.95 -6.15
CA SER A 116 -20.25 -15.85 -7.28
C SER A 116 -19.11 -16.88 -7.39
N SER A 117 -19.32 -17.92 -8.19
CA SER A 117 -18.32 -18.96 -8.45
C SER A 117 -16.95 -18.42 -8.81
N GLY A 118 -15.90 -19.07 -8.30
CA GLY A 118 -14.51 -18.74 -8.58
C GLY A 118 -13.93 -17.55 -7.82
N TYR A 119 -14.75 -16.78 -7.11
CA TYR A 119 -14.29 -15.61 -6.36
C TYR A 119 -13.88 -15.98 -4.93
N LEU A 120 -12.95 -15.20 -4.39
CA LEU A 120 -12.54 -15.23 -2.99
C LEU A 120 -13.69 -14.78 -2.09
N ASP A 121 -14.14 -15.64 -1.19
CA ASP A 121 -15.09 -15.29 -0.13
C ASP A 121 -14.33 -15.04 1.18
N TRP A 122 -14.59 -13.91 1.84
CA TRP A 122 -13.98 -13.61 3.14
C TRP A 122 -14.92 -12.92 4.11
N VAL A 123 -14.67 -13.15 5.40
CA VAL A 123 -15.34 -12.51 6.52
C VAL A 123 -14.27 -11.86 7.39
N LEU A 124 -14.41 -10.56 7.62
CA LEU A 124 -13.57 -9.77 8.52
C LEU A 124 -14.31 -9.53 9.83
N PHE A 125 -13.68 -9.70 10.97
CA PHE A 125 -14.30 -9.49 12.27
C PHE A 125 -13.31 -8.99 13.31
N ARG A 126 -13.84 -8.31 14.34
CA ARG A 126 -13.07 -7.85 15.49
C ARG A 126 -13.80 -8.25 16.78
N PRO A 127 -13.34 -9.27 17.51
CA PRO A 127 -14.11 -9.80 18.63
C PRO A 127 -14.18 -8.82 19.82
N SER A 128 -15.30 -8.78 20.53
CA SER A 128 -15.44 -7.97 21.76
C SER A 128 -14.67 -8.57 22.95
N SER A 129 -14.35 -9.86 22.88
CA SER A 129 -13.57 -10.60 23.86
C SER A 129 -12.89 -11.80 23.21
N SER A 130 -11.68 -12.13 23.66
CA SER A 130 -10.93 -13.24 23.10
C SER A 130 -11.68 -14.57 23.22
N SER A 131 -11.97 -15.21 22.08
CA SER A 131 -12.77 -16.43 22.02
C SER A 131 -12.47 -17.25 20.75
N TYR A 132 -12.95 -18.49 20.70
CA TYR A 132 -12.86 -19.29 19.48
C TYR A 132 -13.97 -18.90 18.53
N PHE A 133 -13.64 -18.85 17.24
CA PHE A 133 -14.62 -18.67 16.17
C PHE A 133 -14.69 -19.93 15.33
N TYR A 134 -15.84 -20.11 14.69
CA TYR A 134 -16.22 -21.36 14.06
C TYR A 134 -16.63 -21.11 12.62
N PRO A 135 -15.67 -21.06 11.67
CA PRO A 135 -16.00 -20.92 10.26
C PRO A 135 -16.69 -22.17 9.72
N LYS A 136 -17.56 -21.96 8.74
CA LYS A 136 -18.19 -23.03 7.97
C LYS A 136 -18.13 -22.68 6.50
N VAL A 137 -17.57 -23.58 5.71
CA VAL A 137 -17.62 -23.51 4.26
C VAL A 137 -18.83 -24.30 3.78
N TYR A 138 -19.71 -23.63 3.04
CA TYR A 138 -20.87 -24.24 2.41
C TYR A 138 -20.66 -24.32 0.90
N ARG A 139 -20.75 -25.53 0.36
CA ARG A 139 -20.67 -25.76 -1.09
C ARG A 139 -21.99 -25.35 -1.73
N SER A 140 -22.02 -24.15 -2.30
CA SER A 140 -23.16 -23.58 -3.01
C SER A 140 -23.37 -24.25 -4.36
N SER A 141 -22.29 -24.44 -5.12
CA SER A 141 -22.28 -25.17 -6.39
C SER A 141 -20.90 -25.73 -6.71
N GLY A 142 -20.83 -26.65 -7.69
CA GLY A 142 -19.57 -27.28 -8.07
C GLY A 142 -19.06 -28.26 -7.02
N SER A 143 -17.87 -28.81 -7.21
CA SER A 143 -17.15 -29.64 -6.23
C SER A 143 -15.70 -29.71 -6.66
N GLY A 144 -14.78 -29.31 -5.79
CA GLY A 144 -13.38 -29.19 -6.16
C GLY A 144 -12.51 -28.75 -5.00
N ASN A 145 -11.28 -28.39 -5.33
CA ASN A 145 -10.31 -27.97 -4.35
C ASN A 145 -10.47 -26.48 -4.03
N ALA A 146 -10.22 -26.10 -2.78
CA ALA A 146 -10.12 -24.72 -2.36
C ALA A 146 -9.00 -24.57 -1.33
N TYR A 147 -8.49 -23.35 -1.21
CA TYR A 147 -7.69 -22.93 -0.06
C TYR A 147 -8.61 -22.27 0.95
N VAL A 148 -8.41 -22.56 2.24
CA VAL A 148 -9.14 -21.95 3.36
C VAL A 148 -8.17 -21.61 4.47
N GLU A 149 -8.31 -20.41 5.04
CA GLU A 149 -7.39 -19.93 6.07
C GLU A 149 -8.09 -19.00 7.06
N TRP A 150 -7.54 -18.94 8.26
CA TRP A 150 -7.85 -17.92 9.25
C TRP A 150 -6.59 -17.12 9.58
N GLU A 151 -6.70 -15.81 9.42
CA GLU A 151 -5.61 -14.86 9.57
C GLU A 151 -5.99 -13.78 10.61
N TYR A 152 -5.01 -13.12 11.20
CA TYR A 152 -5.24 -11.97 12.05
C TYR A 152 -4.25 -10.85 11.78
N SER A 153 -4.65 -9.61 12.06
CA SER A 153 -3.86 -8.43 11.75
C SER A 153 -2.47 -8.58 12.33
N SER A 154 -1.48 -8.47 11.46
CA SER A 154 -0.07 -8.53 11.79
C SER A 154 0.35 -7.21 12.46
N SER A 155 1.51 -6.68 12.10
CA SER A 155 2.07 -5.49 12.75
C SER A 155 1.17 -4.26 12.53
N SER A 156 1.15 -3.37 13.52
CA SER A 156 0.53 -2.05 13.34
C SER A 156 1.41 -1.19 12.44
N LEU A 157 0.79 -0.49 11.48
CA LEU A 157 1.43 0.50 10.62
C LEU A 157 1.54 1.84 11.36
N TYR A 158 2.65 2.55 11.14
CA TYR A 158 2.92 3.89 11.62
C TYR A 158 3.23 4.84 10.45
N GLU A 159 3.03 6.15 10.66
CA GLU A 159 3.34 7.15 9.62
C GLU A 159 4.79 7.00 9.12
N GLY A 160 4.95 6.98 7.80
CA GLY A 160 6.23 6.85 7.13
C GLY A 160 6.75 5.41 7.09
N ASP A 161 5.96 4.44 7.55
CA ASP A 161 6.32 3.03 7.44
C ASP A 161 6.21 2.54 6.00
N SER A 162 7.16 1.67 5.68
CA SER A 162 7.18 0.85 4.48
C SER A 162 7.30 -0.60 4.93
N THR A 163 6.21 -1.35 4.80
CA THR A 163 6.12 -2.75 5.25
C THR A 163 6.13 -3.69 4.05
N THR A 164 6.97 -4.72 4.10
CA THR A 164 7.00 -5.76 3.06
C THR A 164 6.17 -6.97 3.50
N GLY A 165 5.35 -7.50 2.59
CA GLY A 165 4.64 -8.76 2.76
C GLY A 165 4.79 -9.65 1.54
N SER A 166 4.21 -10.85 1.58
CA SER A 166 4.16 -11.75 0.43
C SER A 166 2.89 -12.58 0.44
N LEU A 167 2.28 -12.73 -0.73
CA LEU A 167 1.18 -13.65 -0.95
C LEU A 167 1.62 -14.71 -1.95
N SER A 168 1.76 -15.95 -1.49
CA SER A 168 2.03 -17.12 -2.31
C SER A 168 0.81 -17.52 -3.16
N SER A 169 0.92 -18.59 -3.94
CA SER A 169 -0.22 -19.11 -4.72
C SER A 169 -1.34 -19.68 -3.84
N SER A 170 -1.04 -20.05 -2.60
CA SER A 170 -1.99 -20.59 -1.63
C SER A 170 -2.59 -19.53 -0.71
N GLU A 171 -1.91 -18.40 -0.50
CA GLU A 171 -2.39 -17.31 0.37
C GLU A 171 -3.20 -16.30 -0.45
N CYS A 172 -4.23 -15.70 0.15
CA CYS A 172 -5.09 -14.75 -0.55
C CYS A 172 -5.21 -13.39 0.13
N ILE A 173 -5.00 -13.28 1.44
CA ILE A 173 -5.18 -12.04 2.18
C ILE A 173 -4.07 -11.91 3.22
N GLU A 174 -3.44 -10.74 3.25
CA GLU A 174 -2.64 -10.25 4.38
C GLU A 174 -3.38 -9.09 5.03
N ILE A 175 -3.31 -8.98 6.36
CA ILE A 175 -4.04 -7.96 7.11
C ILE A 175 -3.12 -7.20 8.07
N TYR A 176 -3.21 -5.88 8.05
CA TYR A 176 -2.52 -4.96 8.95
C TYR A 176 -3.51 -4.15 9.78
N SER A 177 -3.02 -3.53 10.84
CA SER A 177 -3.80 -2.58 11.66
C SER A 177 -3.17 -1.18 11.62
N VAL A 178 -3.98 -0.14 11.69
CA VAL A 178 -3.46 1.24 11.74
C VAL A 178 -4.41 2.15 12.52
N TYR A 179 -3.88 3.00 13.40
CA TYR A 179 -4.71 3.99 14.10
C TYR A 179 -4.87 5.25 13.25
N LEU A 180 -6.11 5.60 12.89
CA LEU A 180 -6.43 6.78 12.09
C LEU A 180 -7.32 7.76 12.85
N SER A 181 -7.16 9.05 12.53
CA SER A 181 -7.97 10.16 13.04
C SER A 181 -8.86 10.73 11.95
N SER A 182 -10.14 10.89 12.24
CA SER A 182 -11.15 11.56 11.38
C SER A 182 -10.90 13.04 11.14
N SER A 183 -9.92 13.65 11.84
CA SER A 183 -9.47 15.02 11.58
C SER A 183 -8.36 15.12 10.53
N GLU A 184 -7.78 14.00 10.14
CA GLU A 184 -6.60 13.92 9.29
C GLU A 184 -6.91 13.19 7.99
N ARG A 185 -5.98 13.28 7.03
CA ARG A 185 -6.10 12.58 5.76
C ARG A 185 -4.88 11.71 5.52
N TYR A 186 -5.09 10.59 4.88
CA TYR A 186 -4.10 9.52 4.76
C TYR A 186 -3.94 9.07 3.32
N GLN A 187 -2.79 8.47 3.07
CA GLN A 187 -2.45 7.80 1.83
C GLN A 187 -1.89 6.41 2.15
N PHE A 188 -2.33 5.44 1.35
CA PHE A 188 -1.78 4.09 1.33
C PHE A 188 -1.36 3.78 -0.11
N ASP A 189 -0.11 3.36 -0.28
CA ASP A 189 0.41 2.95 -1.59
C ASP A 189 0.88 1.50 -1.50
N LEU A 190 0.41 0.66 -2.42
CA LEU A 190 0.78 -0.75 -2.51
C LEU A 190 1.58 -0.95 -3.79
N SER A 191 2.87 -1.24 -3.65
CA SER A 191 3.73 -1.65 -4.76
C SER A 191 3.52 -3.13 -5.05
N VAL A 192 2.96 -3.45 -6.21
CA VAL A 192 2.53 -4.81 -6.58
C VAL A 192 3.62 -5.51 -7.40
N PRO A 193 3.94 -6.79 -7.14
CA PRO A 193 4.93 -7.51 -7.94
C PRO A 193 4.46 -7.65 -9.39
N SER A 194 5.40 -7.63 -10.34
CA SER A 194 5.09 -7.67 -11.79
C SER A 194 4.25 -8.87 -12.25
N GLY A 195 4.21 -9.95 -11.47
CA GLY A 195 3.42 -11.14 -11.73
C GLY A 195 2.19 -11.32 -10.81
N GLY A 196 1.86 -10.34 -9.97
CA GLY A 196 0.71 -10.34 -9.05
C GLY A 196 -0.32 -9.28 -9.41
N ASP A 197 -1.58 -9.54 -9.10
CA ASP A 197 -2.71 -8.59 -9.19
C ASP A 197 -3.29 -8.51 -7.78
N PHE A 198 -2.87 -7.50 -7.02
CA PHE A 198 -3.21 -7.35 -5.62
C PHE A 198 -4.02 -6.07 -5.43
N ASP A 199 -5.11 -6.20 -4.70
CA ASP A 199 -6.03 -5.12 -4.37
C ASP A 199 -5.79 -4.64 -2.93
N LEU A 200 -6.19 -3.40 -2.65
CA LEU A 200 -6.05 -2.76 -1.34
C LEU A 200 -7.42 -2.33 -0.79
N TYR A 201 -7.70 -2.66 0.47
CA TYR A 201 -8.94 -2.29 1.14
C TYR A 201 -8.70 -1.74 2.55
N VAL A 202 -9.47 -0.73 2.94
CA VAL A 202 -9.49 -0.19 4.31
C VAL A 202 -10.84 -0.48 4.95
N TYR A 203 -10.84 -1.03 6.16
CA TYR A 203 -12.05 -1.33 6.94
C TYR A 203 -11.99 -0.66 8.32
N TYR A 204 -13.16 -0.38 8.88
CA TYR A 204 -13.31 -0.02 10.29
C TYR A 204 -14.34 -0.95 10.94
N LEU A 205 -13.95 -1.64 12.02
CA LEU A 205 -14.86 -2.43 12.85
C LEU A 205 -14.68 -2.06 14.32
N GLY A 206 -15.80 -1.82 15.00
CA GLY A 206 -15.84 -1.75 16.45
C GLY A 206 -15.60 -3.12 17.07
N TYR A 207 -15.41 -3.13 18.40
CA TYR A 207 -15.32 -4.38 19.15
C TYR A 207 -16.66 -5.10 19.14
N GLY A 208 -16.66 -6.34 18.64
CA GLY A 208 -17.83 -7.18 18.47
C GLY A 208 -18.51 -7.03 17.11
N ASP A 209 -17.94 -6.25 16.19
CA ASP A 209 -18.47 -6.10 14.84
C ASP A 209 -17.82 -7.09 13.86
N GLU A 210 -18.59 -7.43 12.83
CA GLU A 210 -18.17 -8.29 11.72
C GLU A 210 -18.70 -7.76 10.38
N THR A 211 -18.01 -8.11 9.31
CA THR A 211 -18.39 -7.75 7.94
C THR A 211 -17.83 -8.76 6.93
N ASN A 212 -18.03 -8.49 5.64
CA ASN A 212 -17.60 -9.35 4.54
C ASN A 212 -16.88 -8.55 3.46
N SER A 213 -16.73 -9.14 2.28
CA SER A 213 -16.06 -8.58 1.10
C SER A 213 -16.61 -7.27 0.55
N TYR A 214 -17.70 -6.74 1.11
CA TYR A 214 -18.33 -5.49 0.68
C TYR A 214 -18.32 -4.37 1.73
N GLY A 215 -17.86 -4.64 2.95
CA GLY A 215 -17.96 -3.69 4.08
C GLY A 215 -16.80 -2.72 4.24
N TRP A 216 -16.00 -2.50 3.20
CA TRP A 216 -14.85 -1.61 3.27
C TRP A 216 -15.29 -0.13 3.38
N SER A 217 -14.44 0.68 3.98
CA SER A 217 -14.55 2.14 4.03
C SER A 217 -13.96 2.80 2.79
N GLU A 218 -12.90 2.22 2.22
CA GLU A 218 -12.24 2.66 0.98
C GLU A 218 -11.50 1.50 0.32
N SER A 219 -11.29 1.56 -1.00
CA SER A 219 -10.56 0.51 -1.74
C SER A 219 -9.85 1.05 -2.98
N SER A 220 -8.80 0.35 -3.42
CA SER A 220 -8.17 0.50 -4.73
C SER A 220 -8.00 -0.90 -5.32
N THR A 221 -8.62 -1.13 -6.49
CA THR A 221 -8.74 -2.47 -7.11
C THR A 221 -8.47 -2.40 -8.62
N THR A 222 -7.33 -1.81 -8.98
CA THR A 222 -6.94 -1.53 -10.35
C THR A 222 -6.47 -2.80 -11.04
N SER A 223 -7.31 -3.35 -11.92
CA SER A 223 -7.00 -4.61 -12.60
C SER A 223 -5.67 -4.58 -13.37
N GLY A 224 -4.82 -5.58 -13.13
CA GLY A 224 -3.74 -5.96 -14.04
C GLY A 224 -2.43 -6.28 -13.32
N TYR A 225 -1.71 -7.29 -13.81
CA TYR A 225 -0.47 -7.72 -13.16
C TYR A 225 0.60 -6.63 -13.07
N GLY A 226 1.14 -6.45 -11.87
CA GLY A 226 2.15 -5.43 -11.56
C GLY A 226 1.64 -4.01 -11.53
N THR A 227 0.33 -3.82 -11.43
CA THR A 227 -0.27 -2.48 -11.28
C THR A 227 -0.31 -2.12 -9.80
N ASP A 228 0.36 -1.04 -9.44
CA ASP A 228 0.34 -0.53 -8.07
C ASP A 228 -1.05 -0.01 -7.69
N GLU A 229 -1.43 -0.18 -6.43
CA GLU A 229 -2.67 0.37 -5.88
C GLU A 229 -2.38 1.62 -5.04
N SER A 230 -3.32 2.57 -5.04
CA SER A 230 -3.18 3.78 -4.24
C SER A 230 -4.51 4.30 -3.77
N ILE A 231 -4.66 4.41 -2.45
CA ILE A 231 -5.77 5.10 -1.79
C ILE A 231 -5.23 6.46 -1.34
N THR A 232 -5.66 7.54 -1.98
CA THR A 232 -5.18 8.90 -1.70
C THR A 232 -6.25 9.78 -1.08
N ASN A 233 -5.83 10.74 -0.23
CA ASN A 233 -6.72 11.71 0.40
C ASN A 233 -7.88 11.04 1.18
N PHE A 234 -7.63 9.84 1.72
CA PHE A 234 -8.62 9.11 2.52
C PHE A 234 -8.85 9.83 3.84
N ASN A 235 -10.11 10.05 4.19
CA ASN A 235 -10.51 10.67 5.43
C ASN A 235 -11.42 9.70 6.20
N PRO A 236 -10.95 9.07 7.29
CA PRO A 236 -11.73 8.08 8.01
C PRO A 236 -12.94 8.74 8.67
N SER A 237 -14.08 8.04 8.67
CA SER A 237 -15.32 8.55 9.28
C SER A 237 -15.28 8.52 10.81
N GLN A 238 -14.39 7.71 11.40
CA GLN A 238 -14.24 7.52 12.83
C GLN A 238 -12.77 7.55 13.25
N ASN A 239 -12.52 7.97 14.50
CA ASN A 239 -11.21 7.78 15.11
C ASN A 239 -11.07 6.32 15.56
N GLY A 240 -9.89 5.75 15.37
CA GLY A 240 -9.57 4.43 15.91
C GLY A 240 -8.71 3.59 15.00
N GLU A 241 -8.49 2.36 15.46
CA GLU A 241 -7.81 1.35 14.68
C GLU A 241 -8.67 0.91 13.50
N HIS A 242 -8.09 0.87 12.31
CA HIS A 242 -8.65 0.38 11.06
C HIS A 242 -7.86 -0.84 10.61
N ALA A 243 -8.50 -1.73 9.85
CA ALA A 243 -7.82 -2.83 9.18
C ALA A 243 -7.45 -2.43 7.76
N ILE A 244 -6.25 -2.79 7.33
CA ILE A 244 -5.78 -2.66 5.95
C ILE A 244 -5.58 -4.06 5.40
N LEU A 245 -6.33 -4.43 4.36
CA LEU A 245 -6.22 -5.73 3.72
C LEU A 245 -5.51 -5.57 2.38
N VAL A 246 -4.49 -6.38 2.17
CA VAL A 246 -3.90 -6.63 0.85
C VAL A 246 -4.45 -7.96 0.36
N VAL A 247 -5.21 -7.93 -0.73
CA VAL A 247 -5.96 -9.09 -1.24
C VAL A 247 -5.43 -9.49 -2.60
N ARG A 248 -5.06 -10.75 -2.78
CA ARG A 248 -4.59 -11.28 -4.06
C ARG A 248 -5.78 -11.65 -4.94
N SER A 249 -6.00 -10.88 -6.00
CA SER A 249 -6.94 -11.18 -7.07
C SER A 249 -6.33 -12.10 -8.14
N GLY A 250 -5.00 -12.11 -8.27
CA GLY A 250 -4.29 -13.05 -9.15
C GLY A 250 -2.77 -13.08 -8.94
N GLY A 251 -2.11 -14.06 -9.55
CA GLY A 251 -0.66 -14.18 -9.52
C GLY A 251 -0.08 -14.58 -8.16
N SER A 252 1.12 -14.11 -7.81
CA SER A 252 1.76 -14.28 -6.49
C SER A 252 3.03 -13.43 -6.41
N GLY A 253 3.51 -13.14 -5.20
CA GLY A 253 4.80 -12.48 -4.99
C GLY A 253 4.86 -11.61 -3.74
N SER A 254 6.00 -10.96 -3.56
CA SER A 254 6.22 -9.97 -2.50
C SER A 254 5.72 -8.59 -2.91
N PHE A 255 5.12 -7.87 -1.97
CA PHE A 255 4.66 -6.50 -2.14
C PHE A 255 5.27 -5.59 -1.08
N THR A 256 5.16 -4.28 -1.30
CA THR A 256 5.47 -3.25 -0.29
C THR A 256 4.23 -2.40 -0.08
N LEU A 257 3.84 -2.19 1.18
CA LEU A 257 2.76 -1.31 1.60
C LEU A 257 3.37 -0.11 2.33
N ASP A 258 3.16 1.08 1.77
CA ASP A 258 3.57 2.36 2.36
C ASP A 258 2.36 3.07 2.97
N PHE A 259 2.55 3.67 4.14
CA PHE A 259 1.50 4.43 4.84
C PHE A 259 2.00 5.82 5.26
N ASP A 260 1.28 6.85 4.81
CA ASP A 260 1.64 8.25 5.05
C ASP A 260 0.42 9.13 5.35
N TYR A 261 0.66 10.30 5.93
CA TYR A 261 -0.35 11.37 5.88
C TYR A 261 -0.43 11.93 4.48
N TYR A 262 -1.66 12.11 4.01
CA TYR A 262 -1.91 12.87 2.80
C TYR A 262 -1.67 14.35 3.08
N ARG A 263 -0.50 14.83 2.66
CA ARG A 263 -0.15 16.25 2.68
C ARG A 263 -0.42 16.80 1.28
N PRO A 264 -1.63 17.35 1.00
CA PRO A 264 -1.89 17.94 -0.31
C PRO A 264 -0.81 18.98 -0.53
N PHE A 265 -0.11 18.85 -1.65
CA PHE A 265 0.88 19.82 -2.04
C PHE A 265 0.21 21.20 -2.03
N ASN A 266 0.57 22.05 -1.07
CA ASN A 266 -0.04 23.36 -0.98
C ASN A 266 0.54 24.21 -2.11
N PRO A 267 -0.23 24.52 -3.18
CA PRO A 267 0.31 25.26 -4.31
C PRO A 267 0.79 26.65 -3.87
N ALA A 268 0.26 27.19 -2.78
CA ALA A 268 0.74 28.46 -2.22
C ALA A 268 2.18 28.37 -1.69
N ILE A 269 2.60 27.22 -1.13
CA ILE A 269 3.99 27.02 -0.70
C ILE A 269 4.91 27.00 -1.93
N LEU A 270 4.52 26.30 -3.00
CA LEU A 270 5.31 26.30 -4.24
C LEU A 270 5.38 27.70 -4.87
N ILE A 271 4.24 28.38 -4.98
CA ILE A 271 4.17 29.75 -5.50
C ILE A 271 5.06 30.66 -4.65
N PHE A 272 5.01 30.55 -3.33
CA PHE A 272 5.87 31.32 -2.43
C PHE A 272 7.36 31.01 -2.63
N LEU A 273 7.73 29.73 -2.78
CA LEU A 273 9.11 29.33 -3.10
C LEU A 273 9.57 29.87 -4.47
N ILE A 274 8.70 29.83 -5.48
CA ILE A 274 8.98 30.41 -6.80
C ILE A 274 9.20 31.93 -6.69
N ILE A 275 8.37 32.64 -5.92
CA ILE A 275 8.53 34.08 -5.67
C ILE A 275 9.88 34.37 -4.99
N ILE A 276 10.27 33.60 -3.98
CA ILE A 276 11.59 33.74 -3.32
C ILE A 276 12.73 33.59 -4.34
N VAL A 277 12.67 32.58 -5.22
CA VAL A 277 13.68 32.37 -6.25
C VAL A 277 13.74 33.54 -7.24
N ILE A 278 12.58 34.05 -7.68
CA ILE A 278 12.51 35.22 -8.58
C ILE A 278 13.13 36.46 -7.92
N VAL A 279 12.82 36.72 -6.64
CA VAL A 279 13.40 37.84 -5.88
C VAL A 279 14.91 37.67 -5.73
N ALA A 280 15.39 36.47 -5.41
CA ALA A 280 16.82 36.19 -5.27
C ALA A 280 17.58 36.40 -6.58
N ILE A 281 17.02 35.96 -7.72
CA ILE A 281 17.57 36.22 -9.05
C ILE A 281 17.59 37.73 -9.34
N GLY A 282 16.51 38.45 -9.00
CA GLY A 282 16.44 39.91 -9.14
C GLY A 282 17.54 40.64 -8.37
N ILE A 283 17.78 40.23 -7.11
CA ILE A 283 18.85 40.78 -6.27
C ILE A 283 20.23 40.44 -6.86
N ALA A 284 20.46 39.20 -7.27
CA ALA A 284 21.73 38.79 -7.86
C ALA A 284 22.04 39.56 -9.16
N LEU A 285 21.04 39.79 -10.01
CA LEU A 285 21.18 40.61 -11.21
C LEU A 285 21.47 42.07 -10.89
N ALA A 286 20.85 42.62 -9.84
CA ALA A 286 21.14 43.98 -9.37
C ALA A 286 22.59 44.10 -8.87
N ILE A 287 23.05 43.14 -8.05
CA ILE A 287 24.44 43.08 -7.56
C ILE A 287 25.41 42.96 -8.75
N TYR A 288 25.14 42.06 -9.69
CA TYR A 288 25.97 41.86 -10.88
C TYR A 288 26.09 43.14 -11.72
N LYS A 289 24.98 43.88 -11.92
CA LYS A 289 25.00 45.18 -12.60
C LYS A 289 25.87 46.19 -11.85
N THR A 290 25.76 46.27 -10.52
CA THR A 290 26.57 47.18 -9.69
C THR A 290 28.05 46.88 -9.83
N PHE A 291 28.46 45.61 -9.75
CA PHE A 291 29.87 45.21 -9.94
C PHE A 291 30.38 45.52 -11.35
N ARG A 292 29.58 45.26 -12.39
CA ARG A 292 29.97 45.55 -13.77
C ARG A 292 30.07 47.06 -14.05
N SER A 293 29.30 47.87 -13.33
CA SER A 293 29.30 49.33 -13.50
C SER A 293 30.45 50.04 -12.78
N GLN A 294 31.26 49.35 -11.97
CA GLN A 294 32.45 49.97 -11.39
C GLN A 294 33.51 50.17 -12.48
N PRO A 295 33.92 51.42 -12.76
CA PRO A 295 35.00 51.67 -13.71
C PRO A 295 36.27 50.97 -13.20
N PRO A 296 37.09 50.40 -14.10
CA PRO A 296 38.33 49.76 -13.70
C PRO A 296 39.14 50.75 -12.87
N ALA A 297 39.44 50.35 -11.63
CA ALA A 297 40.19 51.18 -10.71
C ALA A 297 41.45 51.68 -11.41
N THR A 298 41.53 52.99 -11.65
CA THR A 298 42.75 53.62 -12.16
C THR A 298 43.85 53.35 -11.16
N ARG A 299 44.76 52.47 -11.55
CA ARG A 299 45.95 52.04 -10.80
C ARG A 299 46.87 53.26 -10.65
N ASN A 300 46.60 54.10 -9.66
CA ASN A 300 47.51 55.18 -9.28
C ASN A 300 48.76 54.55 -8.68
N GLY A 301 49.88 54.71 -9.39
CA GLY A 301 51.19 54.33 -8.90
C GLY A 301 51.52 55.11 -7.63
N GLN A 302 51.55 54.42 -6.49
CA GLN A 302 52.20 54.92 -5.30
C GLN A 302 53.54 54.22 -5.10
N THR A 303 54.55 55.06 -5.16
CA THR A 303 55.97 54.81 -4.98
C THR A 303 56.24 54.16 -3.62
N ARG A 304 56.94 53.03 -3.70
CA ARG A 304 57.77 52.39 -2.67
C ARG A 304 58.33 53.37 -1.62
N ARG A 305 58.00 53.16 -0.34
CA ARG A 305 58.84 53.58 0.79
C ARG A 305 58.98 52.42 1.77
N GLN A 306 60.19 51.86 1.81
CA GLN A 306 60.64 50.95 2.86
C GLN A 306 60.74 51.75 4.17
N THR A 307 60.22 51.21 5.27
CA THR A 307 60.56 51.69 6.61
C THR A 307 60.91 50.48 7.46
N THR A 308 62.21 50.36 7.68
CA THR A 308 62.87 49.50 8.65
C THR A 308 62.49 49.97 10.06
N THR A 309 62.05 49.08 10.95
CA THR A 309 62.11 49.35 12.39
C THR A 309 62.42 48.07 13.16
N THR A 310 63.38 48.25 14.05
CA THR A 310 64.18 47.30 14.81
C THR A 310 63.47 46.86 16.08
N GLY A 311 63.51 45.55 16.36
CA GLY A 311 63.60 44.86 17.65
C GLY A 311 62.86 45.36 18.90
N THR A 312 62.13 44.44 19.55
CA THR A 312 62.32 44.18 20.99
C THR A 312 61.88 42.76 21.34
N GLN A 313 62.80 42.01 21.96
CA GLN A 313 62.57 40.72 22.61
C GLN A 313 61.77 40.90 23.90
N GLN A 314 60.91 39.93 24.27
CA GLN A 314 60.71 39.47 25.66
C GLN A 314 59.87 38.16 25.69
N PRO A 315 59.89 37.40 26.82
CA PRO A 315 60.02 35.96 26.77
C PRO A 315 58.79 35.15 27.21
N TRP A 316 58.83 33.89 26.79
CA TRP A 316 58.16 32.68 27.28
C TRP A 316 57.45 32.70 28.65
N ARG A 317 56.18 32.26 28.65
CA ARG A 317 55.58 31.33 29.65
C ARG A 317 54.52 30.43 28.97
N PRO A 318 54.45 29.13 29.31
CA PRO A 318 53.36 28.24 28.88
C PRO A 318 52.21 28.29 29.91
N PRO A 319 50.99 27.83 29.56
CA PRO A 319 50.65 26.48 30.02
C PRO A 319 49.66 25.67 29.17
N LEU A 320 49.75 24.37 29.45
CA LEU A 320 48.71 23.35 29.51
C LEU A 320 48.05 22.82 28.23
N ALA A 321 48.35 21.53 28.05
CA ALA A 321 47.67 20.57 27.20
C ALA A 321 46.15 20.53 27.45
N THR A 322 45.40 20.33 26.36
CA THR A 322 44.12 19.62 26.45
C THR A 322 43.94 18.75 25.21
N SER A 323 43.77 17.48 25.52
CA SER A 323 43.33 16.35 24.71
C SER A 323 42.41 16.68 23.52
N THR A 324 42.71 16.13 22.35
CA THR A 324 41.74 15.92 21.27
C THR A 324 41.80 14.47 20.79
N LEU A 325 40.66 13.79 20.94
CA LEU A 325 40.30 12.50 20.34
C LEU A 325 40.34 12.57 18.80
N PRO A 326 40.57 11.45 18.09
CA PRO A 326 40.30 11.36 16.68
C PRO A 326 38.85 10.90 16.44
N THR A 327 38.14 11.58 15.56
CA THR A 327 36.97 10.98 14.90
C THR A 327 37.11 11.21 13.41
N THR A 328 37.49 10.14 12.74
CA THR A 328 37.50 9.94 11.30
C THR A 328 36.06 9.90 10.80
N ALA A 329 35.71 10.74 9.84
CA ALA A 329 34.53 10.58 8.99
C ALA A 329 34.96 10.66 7.52
N PRO A 330 34.51 9.74 6.66
CA PRO A 330 34.97 9.64 5.27
C PRO A 330 34.26 10.65 4.36
N GLN A 331 35.00 11.10 3.35
CA GLN A 331 34.50 11.85 2.21
C GLN A 331 33.57 10.98 1.36
N ARG A 332 32.39 11.51 1.00
CA ARG A 332 31.53 10.95 -0.04
C ARG A 332 31.63 11.84 -1.27
N GLU A 333 32.15 11.26 -2.34
CA GLU A 333 32.24 11.85 -3.67
C GLU A 333 30.84 12.03 -4.26
N SER A 334 30.58 13.23 -4.78
CA SER A 334 29.41 13.56 -5.59
C SER A 334 29.71 13.26 -7.06
N SER A 335 28.99 12.30 -7.64
CA SER A 335 29.06 11.99 -9.07
C SER A 335 27.69 12.09 -9.72
N GLY A 336 27.59 12.99 -10.70
CA GLY A 336 26.95 12.68 -11.98
C GLY A 336 25.43 12.79 -12.08
N VAL A 337 24.96 14.02 -12.29
CA VAL A 337 23.67 14.33 -12.91
C VAL A 337 23.75 14.01 -14.41
N THR A 338 22.80 13.23 -14.93
CA THR A 338 22.41 13.27 -16.35
C THR A 338 20.89 13.16 -16.47
N ARG A 339 20.29 14.20 -17.04
CA ARG A 339 18.86 14.41 -17.27
C ARG A 339 18.53 14.02 -18.72
N PRO A 340 17.50 13.21 -19.01
CA PRO A 340 16.95 13.11 -20.36
C PRO A 340 15.90 14.21 -20.61
N GLN A 341 15.80 14.55 -21.88
CA GLN A 341 15.18 15.74 -22.44
C GLN A 341 13.65 15.63 -22.60
N ASP A 342 13.02 16.80 -22.54
CA ASP A 342 11.60 17.07 -22.75
C ASP A 342 11.08 16.54 -24.09
N LEU A 343 9.98 15.77 -24.03
CA LEU A 343 9.09 15.50 -25.16
C LEU A 343 7.94 16.51 -25.09
N GLN A 344 7.95 17.49 -26.00
CA GLN A 344 6.83 18.40 -26.20
C GLN A 344 5.73 17.74 -27.03
N VAL A 345 4.54 17.58 -26.44
CA VAL A 345 3.31 17.23 -27.15
C VAL A 345 2.64 18.52 -27.64
N GLN A 346 2.48 18.63 -28.95
CA GLN A 346 1.68 19.70 -29.57
C GLN A 346 0.19 19.37 -29.50
N ILE A 347 -0.59 20.23 -28.85
CA ILE A 347 -2.06 20.21 -28.90
C ILE A 347 -2.50 21.22 -29.95
N SER A 348 -3.07 20.74 -31.05
CA SER A 348 -3.72 21.57 -32.07
C SER A 348 -5.12 21.97 -31.63
N ALA A 349 -5.36 23.27 -31.46
CA ALA A 349 -6.68 23.83 -31.21
C ALA A 349 -7.48 23.91 -32.53
N VAL A 350 -8.53 23.12 -32.65
CA VAL A 350 -9.53 23.24 -33.72
C VAL A 350 -10.51 24.34 -33.34
N THR A 351 -10.43 25.48 -34.02
CA THR A 351 -11.38 26.59 -33.90
C THR A 351 -12.57 26.33 -34.83
N GLY A 352 -13.63 25.75 -34.27
CA GLY A 352 -14.94 25.63 -34.91
C GLY A 352 -15.75 26.92 -34.74
N ARG A 353 -16.15 27.51 -35.87
CA ARG A 353 -16.93 28.75 -36.01
C ARG A 353 -18.40 28.47 -35.66
N ILE A 354 -18.93 29.10 -34.60
CA ILE A 354 -20.34 29.01 -34.22
C ILE A 354 -21.15 30.08 -34.97
N THR A 355 -22.10 29.64 -35.79
CA THR A 355 -23.10 30.47 -36.45
C THR A 355 -24.28 30.66 -35.50
N THR A 356 -24.55 31.91 -35.09
CA THR A 356 -25.72 32.27 -34.30
C THR A 356 -26.96 32.32 -35.19
N MET A 357 -27.94 31.44 -34.91
CA MET A 357 -29.32 31.63 -35.35
C MET A 357 -30.20 31.83 -34.12
N GLY A 358 -30.96 32.92 -34.12
CA GLY A 358 -31.91 33.26 -33.07
C GLY A 358 -33.05 32.25 -33.00
N GLY A 359 -33.34 31.81 -31.79
CA GLY A 359 -34.45 30.93 -31.46
C GLY A 359 -34.95 31.27 -30.06
N SER A 360 -36.26 31.37 -29.94
CA SER A 360 -37.06 31.74 -28.77
C SER A 360 -36.62 31.10 -27.44
N GLN A 361 -36.73 31.91 -26.39
CA GLN A 361 -36.54 31.57 -24.98
C GLN A 361 -37.27 30.25 -24.60
N PRO A 362 -36.54 29.19 -24.19
CA PRO A 362 -37.16 27.95 -23.76
C PRO A 362 -37.79 28.12 -22.36
N GLU A 363 -39.00 27.58 -22.21
CA GLU A 363 -39.67 27.39 -20.93
C GLU A 363 -38.77 26.59 -19.96
N PRO A 364 -38.77 26.92 -18.67
CA PRO A 364 -38.01 26.17 -17.67
C PRO A 364 -38.55 24.74 -17.59
N LEU A 365 -37.72 23.78 -18.02
CA LEU A 365 -37.99 22.36 -17.87
C LEU A 365 -38.14 22.04 -16.37
N SER A 366 -39.34 21.58 -15.99
CA SER A 366 -39.59 21.04 -14.65
C SER A 366 -38.65 19.87 -14.39
N LEU A 367 -37.83 19.98 -13.35
CA LEU A 367 -36.98 18.88 -12.91
C LEU A 367 -37.86 17.66 -12.60
N PRO A 368 -37.46 16.45 -13.03
CA PRO A 368 -38.18 15.24 -12.66
C PRO A 368 -38.23 15.11 -11.12
N PRO A 369 -39.33 14.59 -10.57
CA PRO A 369 -39.46 14.39 -9.13
C PRO A 369 -38.31 13.51 -8.64
N ALA A 370 -37.72 13.88 -7.50
CA ALA A 370 -36.65 13.11 -6.88
C ALA A 370 -37.13 11.67 -6.63
N PRO A 371 -36.32 10.64 -6.93
CA PRO A 371 -36.69 9.26 -6.68
C PRO A 371 -36.94 9.06 -5.18
N ILE A 372 -38.00 8.32 -4.85
CA ILE A 372 -38.37 8.01 -3.47
C ILE A 372 -37.30 7.06 -2.90
N PRO A 373 -36.70 7.36 -1.74
CA PRO A 373 -35.71 6.47 -1.13
C PRO A 373 -36.33 5.15 -0.68
N LEU A 374 -35.61 4.04 -0.86
CA LEU A 374 -36.01 2.71 -0.38
C LEU A 374 -35.56 2.54 1.07
N VAL A 375 -36.49 2.25 1.98
CA VAL A 375 -36.16 2.02 3.39
C VAL A 375 -36.03 0.52 3.63
N CYS A 376 -34.89 0.09 4.17
CA CYS A 376 -34.65 -1.31 4.51
C CYS A 376 -35.63 -1.76 5.61
N GLN A 377 -36.37 -2.85 5.36
CA GLN A 377 -37.35 -3.38 6.32
C GLN A 377 -36.70 -3.99 7.57
N TYR A 378 -35.42 -4.40 7.49
CA TYR A 378 -34.71 -5.05 8.58
C TYR A 378 -34.01 -4.07 9.52
N CYS A 379 -33.32 -3.05 8.98
CA CYS A 379 -32.53 -2.10 9.79
C CYS A 379 -33.02 -0.65 9.71
N GLY A 380 -33.98 -0.32 8.85
CA GLY A 380 -34.54 1.03 8.73
C GLY A 380 -33.66 2.04 8.00
N SER A 381 -32.53 1.63 7.41
CA SER A 381 -31.66 2.56 6.67
C SER A 381 -32.29 2.96 5.32
N GLU A 382 -32.04 4.20 4.91
CA GLU A 382 -32.40 4.69 3.57
C GLU A 382 -31.38 4.20 2.53
N ASN A 383 -31.87 3.78 1.36
CA ASN A 383 -31.11 3.26 0.24
C ASN A 383 -31.55 3.96 -1.05
N ALA A 384 -30.67 3.95 -2.06
CA ALA A 384 -31.00 4.48 -3.37
C ALA A 384 -32.07 3.61 -4.05
N GLY A 385 -32.94 4.21 -4.88
CA GLY A 385 -34.06 3.51 -5.51
C GLY A 385 -33.69 2.36 -6.45
N ASN A 386 -32.40 2.21 -6.78
CA ASN A 386 -31.86 1.13 -7.61
C ASN A 386 -30.99 0.14 -6.81
N ASP A 387 -30.92 0.25 -5.48
CA ASP A 387 -30.19 -0.71 -4.65
C ASP A 387 -30.99 -2.01 -4.52
N VAL A 388 -30.35 -3.14 -4.77
CA VAL A 388 -30.92 -4.50 -4.62
C VAL A 388 -30.71 -5.04 -3.20
N PHE A 389 -29.67 -4.55 -2.51
CA PHE A 389 -29.33 -4.92 -1.15
C PHE A 389 -29.17 -3.68 -0.28
N CYS A 390 -29.54 -3.82 1.00
CA CYS A 390 -29.38 -2.76 1.98
C CYS A 390 -27.90 -2.48 2.21
N ARG A 391 -27.47 -1.23 2.01
CA ARG A 391 -26.07 -0.82 2.22
C ARG A 391 -25.61 -0.93 3.67
N SER A 392 -26.56 -0.93 4.62
CA SER A 392 -26.24 -0.98 6.05
C SER A 392 -26.18 -2.40 6.62
N CYS A 393 -27.00 -3.34 6.14
CA CYS A 393 -27.08 -4.68 6.73
C CYS A 393 -27.06 -5.83 5.72
N GLY A 394 -26.94 -5.54 4.41
CA GLY A 394 -26.84 -6.53 3.36
C GLY A 394 -28.14 -7.29 3.04
N SER A 395 -29.24 -7.01 3.73
CA SER A 395 -30.53 -7.66 3.44
C SER A 395 -31.04 -7.28 2.05
N GLU A 396 -31.65 -8.22 1.32
CA GLU A 396 -32.32 -7.93 0.06
C GLU A 396 -33.44 -6.89 0.26
N LEU A 397 -33.51 -5.90 -0.63
CA LEU A 397 -34.54 -4.87 -0.64
C LEU A 397 -35.67 -5.34 -1.57
N ASP A 398 -36.91 -5.32 -1.09
CA ASP A 398 -38.10 -5.57 -1.93
C ASP A 398 -38.18 -4.47 -2.99
N THR A 399 -37.62 -4.74 -4.16
CA THR A 399 -37.84 -3.91 -5.34
C THR A 399 -39.26 -4.21 -5.82
N LEU A 400 -40.17 -3.24 -5.65
CA LEU A 400 -41.51 -3.33 -6.23
C LEU A 400 -41.36 -3.62 -7.73
N PRO A 401 -42.12 -4.60 -8.29
CA PRO A 401 -41.97 -5.02 -9.68
C PRO A 401 -42.30 -3.93 -10.70
#